data_AF-A0A7Y2H523-F1
#
_entry.id   AF-A0A7Y2H523-F1
#
_cell.length_a   1.000
_cell.length_b   1.000
_cell.length_c   1.000
_cell.angle_alpha   90.00
_cell.angle_beta   90.00
_cell.angle_gamma   90.00
#
_symmetry.space_group_name_H-M   'P 1'
#
loop_
_entity.id
_entity.type
_entity.pdbx_description
1 polymer ?
#
loop_
_entity_poly.entity_id
_entity_poly.type
_entity_poly.pdbx_seq_one_letter_code
_entity_poly.pdbx_strand_id
1 'polypeptide(L)'
;MKTKLIPLIIAALFVLVSCNDSEEGEYRDFLVAKPVTMSLDEFNTSVTVMPPKSLEQSGKIYAYQNFIFVNEKFKGIHVIDNTVPEQPQKIGFINIPGNVDISVKGDFLYADSVNDLLVLDISEMADITLVKRLENVLNDNVIWPAEAEIFEYDQYDPNTEVLLGWEVVTEKRLLEDYNDNLVFMAEAAADVATGQGGSLARFKIVDDFLYAVDSHYINIFNISDLDNPRDLEDVFAGFDIETIFHYEDKLFLGSMRGMYIYDISSPSSPVAVSEFQHGTACDPVVVQGNYAYVTLRGGNGCGATESGLFIVDLADITQPALAVSYPMDQPYGLGVRDNAIYVCDGASGLKVYDQSDIMNLEQVQHFPDQTAFDVIPMEDKLLMVGEGVVHQYAYEGLQIRWISSTNLR
;
A
#
# COMPACT_ATOMS: atom_id res chain seq x y z
N MET A 1 44.82 -74.89 59.01
CA MET A 1 43.40 -75.01 58.56
C MET A 1 42.92 -73.64 58.07
N LYS A 2 41.77 -73.58 57.39
CA LYS A 2 41.24 -72.35 56.79
C LYS A 2 40.71 -71.39 57.86
N THR A 3 40.98 -70.09 57.70
CA THR A 3 40.13 -69.00 58.18
C THR A 3 40.14 -67.90 57.13
N LYS A 4 38.97 -67.34 56.81
CA LYS A 4 38.83 -66.27 55.79
C LYS A 4 38.86 -64.91 56.48
N LEU A 5 39.47 -63.92 55.86
CA LEU A 5 39.03 -62.53 55.99
C LEU A 5 38.41 -62.09 54.65
N ILE A 6 37.37 -61.27 54.74
CA ILE A 6 36.58 -60.68 53.65
C ILE A 6 36.54 -59.16 53.94
N PRO A 7 36.55 -58.29 52.91
CA PRO A 7 37.19 -56.98 53.03
C PRO A 7 36.27 -55.88 53.59
N LEU A 8 36.89 -54.77 53.97
CA LEU A 8 36.22 -53.49 54.19
C LEU A 8 36.71 -52.48 53.14
N ILE A 9 36.01 -52.40 52.00
CA ILE A 9 36.21 -51.32 51.03
C ILE A 9 35.28 -50.17 51.42
N ILE A 10 35.87 -49.02 51.73
CA ILE A 10 35.13 -47.80 52.06
C ILE A 10 34.65 -47.16 50.75
N ALA A 11 33.37 -47.33 50.43
CA ALA A 11 32.73 -46.55 49.37
C ALA A 11 32.40 -45.16 49.92
N ALA A 12 33.14 -44.14 49.46
CA ALA A 12 32.89 -42.76 49.84
C ALA A 12 31.60 -42.24 49.18
N LEU A 13 30.57 -41.97 49.99
CA LEU A 13 29.29 -41.48 49.51
C LEU A 13 29.37 -39.96 49.22
N PHE A 14 29.91 -39.60 48.06
CA PHE A 14 29.82 -38.22 47.56
C PHE A 14 28.40 -37.95 47.08
N VAL A 15 27.59 -37.37 47.97
CA VAL A 15 26.29 -36.80 47.62
C VAL A 15 26.54 -35.49 46.87
N LEU A 16 26.68 -35.58 45.56
CA LEU A 16 26.61 -34.42 44.68
C LEU A 16 25.16 -33.94 44.62
N VAL A 17 24.79 -33.03 45.52
CA VAL A 17 23.60 -32.21 45.37
C VAL A 17 23.87 -31.26 44.20
N SER A 18 23.39 -31.63 43.01
CA SER A 18 23.27 -30.69 41.91
C SER A 18 22.08 -29.79 42.22
N CYS A 19 22.35 -28.58 42.72
CA CYS A 19 21.36 -27.50 42.67
C CYS A 19 21.17 -27.16 41.20
N ASN A 20 20.15 -27.75 40.58
CA ASN A 20 19.70 -27.37 39.26
C ASN A 20 18.70 -26.22 39.45
N ASP A 21 19.23 -25.04 39.76
CA ASP A 21 18.46 -23.79 39.88
C ASP A 21 18.06 -23.32 38.47
N SER A 22 17.30 -24.17 37.76
CA SER A 22 16.73 -23.90 36.46
C SER A 22 15.45 -23.09 36.62
N GLU A 23 15.61 -21.85 37.05
CA GLU A 23 14.78 -20.73 36.60
C GLU A 23 15.27 -20.28 35.20
N GLU A 24 15.53 -21.25 34.32
CA GLU A 24 15.55 -21.02 32.87
C GLU A 24 14.09 -20.86 32.45
N GLY A 25 13.55 -19.64 32.62
CA GLY A 25 12.22 -19.29 32.14
C GLY A 25 12.09 -19.64 30.65
N GLU A 26 10.94 -20.15 30.24
CA GLU A 26 10.78 -20.68 28.90
C GLU A 26 10.95 -19.55 27.86
N TYR A 27 11.93 -19.69 26.95
CA TYR A 27 12.18 -18.72 25.89
C TYR A 27 11.48 -19.14 24.60
N ARG A 28 10.79 -18.20 23.95
CA ARG A 28 10.39 -18.34 22.53
C ARG A 28 10.99 -17.21 21.68
N ASP A 29 10.98 -17.42 20.38
CA ASP A 29 11.21 -16.35 19.41
C ASP A 29 9.90 -15.59 19.24
N PHE A 30 9.94 -14.26 19.28
CA PHE A 30 8.81 -13.34 19.14
C PHE A 30 9.01 -12.40 17.96
N LEU A 31 7.93 -11.93 17.35
CA LEU A 31 7.94 -10.78 16.45
C LEU A 31 7.89 -9.48 17.27
N VAL A 32 8.97 -8.70 17.21
CA VAL A 32 9.13 -7.44 17.95
C VAL A 32 9.13 -6.28 16.96
N ALA A 33 8.16 -5.38 17.08
CA ALA A 33 8.12 -4.13 16.34
C ALA A 33 8.93 -3.04 17.07
N LYS A 34 9.84 -2.39 16.33
CA LYS A 34 10.63 -1.25 16.80
C LYS A 34 10.29 -0.02 15.97
N PRO A 35 10.12 1.17 16.57
CA PRO A 35 9.75 2.38 15.84
C PRO A 35 10.92 2.82 14.96
N VAL A 36 10.63 3.13 13.70
CA VAL A 36 11.56 3.80 12.78
C VAL A 36 11.34 5.30 12.96
N THR A 37 12.22 5.97 13.71
CA THR A 37 12.07 7.39 14.05
C THR A 37 13.06 8.28 13.29
N MET A 38 12.74 9.58 13.23
CA MET A 38 13.61 10.65 12.74
C MET A 38 13.42 11.90 13.62
N SER A 39 14.48 12.65 13.90
CA SER A 39 14.34 13.90 14.69
C SER A 39 13.55 14.97 13.93
N LEU A 40 12.77 15.80 14.63
CA LEU A 40 11.96 16.87 14.00
C LEU A 40 12.81 17.84 13.15
N ASP A 41 14.01 18.21 13.60
CA ASP A 41 14.94 19.07 12.86
C ASP A 41 15.39 18.43 11.53
N GLU A 42 15.61 17.11 11.52
CA GLU A 42 15.97 16.33 10.34
C GLU A 42 14.74 16.14 9.42
N PHE A 43 13.60 15.75 9.96
CA PHE A 43 12.36 15.55 9.22
C PHE A 43 11.96 16.81 8.43
N ASN A 44 12.04 17.98 9.06
CA ASN A 44 11.74 19.27 8.44
C ASN A 44 12.73 19.67 7.32
N THR A 45 13.93 19.08 7.28
CA THR A 45 14.99 19.38 6.29
C THR A 45 15.33 18.22 5.35
N SER A 46 14.68 17.07 5.51
CA SER A 46 14.96 15.80 4.83
C SER A 46 14.59 15.74 3.35
N VAL A 47 13.64 16.58 2.91
CA VAL A 47 13.05 16.51 1.56
C VAL A 47 14.07 16.98 0.53
N THR A 48 14.63 16.04 -0.23
CA THR A 48 15.79 16.26 -1.09
C THR A 48 15.75 15.39 -2.34
N VAL A 49 16.30 15.92 -3.45
CA VAL A 49 16.45 15.16 -4.70
C VAL A 49 17.85 14.55 -4.75
N MET A 50 17.90 13.25 -5.03
CA MET A 50 19.12 12.44 -5.05
C MET A 50 19.31 11.77 -6.43
N PRO A 51 20.55 11.39 -6.78
CA PRO A 51 20.79 10.50 -7.92
C PRO A 51 20.02 9.16 -7.77
N PRO A 52 19.76 8.44 -8.88
CA PRO A 52 19.12 7.14 -8.85
C PRO A 52 19.81 6.16 -7.88
N LYS A 53 19.03 5.50 -7.04
CA LYS A 53 19.46 4.44 -6.13
C LYS A 53 18.75 3.13 -6.44
N SER A 54 19.11 2.05 -5.75
CA SER A 54 18.36 0.79 -5.77
C SER A 54 17.08 0.91 -4.94
N LEU A 55 16.01 0.27 -5.39
CA LEU A 55 14.76 0.09 -4.65
C LEU A 55 14.87 -1.12 -3.70
N GLU A 56 14.66 -0.94 -2.40
CA GLU A 56 14.62 -2.07 -1.46
C GLU A 56 13.21 -2.69 -1.40
N GLN A 57 12.20 -1.86 -1.08
CA GLN A 57 10.80 -2.26 -0.95
C GLN A 57 9.88 -1.41 -1.85
N SER A 58 9.28 -2.05 -2.85
CA SER A 58 8.25 -1.39 -3.67
C SER A 58 7.05 -1.01 -2.82
N GLY A 59 6.67 0.26 -2.86
CA GLY A 59 5.28 0.67 -2.75
C GLY A 59 4.63 0.68 -4.13
N LYS A 60 3.78 1.67 -4.36
CA LYS A 60 2.87 1.77 -5.50
C LYS A 60 3.53 2.40 -6.73
N ILE A 61 2.84 2.31 -7.87
CA ILE A 61 3.18 3.03 -9.10
C ILE A 61 2.22 4.19 -9.37
N TYR A 62 2.74 5.23 -10.01
CA TYR A 62 1.98 6.39 -10.47
C TYR A 62 2.57 6.92 -11.78
N ALA A 63 1.74 7.24 -12.77
CA ALA A 63 2.15 7.65 -14.10
C ALA A 63 1.65 9.05 -14.45
N TYR A 64 2.54 9.91 -14.95
CA TYR A 64 2.17 11.25 -15.41
C TYR A 64 2.94 11.64 -16.67
N GLN A 65 2.21 11.92 -17.75
CA GLN A 65 2.77 12.19 -19.08
C GLN A 65 3.77 11.10 -19.49
N ASN A 66 5.05 11.47 -19.65
CA ASN A 66 6.15 10.57 -19.99
C ASN A 66 6.95 10.08 -18.77
N PHE A 67 6.47 10.27 -17.54
CA PHE A 67 7.19 9.91 -16.33
C PHE A 67 6.46 8.82 -15.54
N ILE A 68 7.25 7.87 -15.02
CA ILE A 68 6.77 6.85 -14.08
C ILE A 68 7.43 7.14 -12.73
N PHE A 69 6.60 7.25 -11.71
CA PHE A 69 6.98 7.39 -10.32
C PHE A 69 6.72 6.07 -9.61
N VAL A 70 7.66 5.63 -8.77
CA VAL A 70 7.51 4.40 -7.98
C VAL A 70 7.86 4.72 -6.54
N ASN A 71 6.86 4.64 -5.66
CA ASN A 71 7.08 4.84 -4.23
C ASN A 71 7.99 3.72 -3.69
N GLU A 72 8.95 4.09 -2.84
CA GLU A 72 9.63 3.20 -1.93
C GLU A 72 9.07 3.43 -0.52
N LYS A 73 8.46 2.39 0.05
CA LYS A 73 7.58 2.52 1.21
C LYS A 73 8.26 3.30 2.36
N PHE A 74 7.62 4.40 2.78
CA PHE A 74 8.07 5.32 3.82
C PHE A 74 9.41 6.05 3.58
N LYS A 75 9.99 6.00 2.37
CA LYS A 75 11.27 6.66 2.05
C LYS A 75 11.18 7.73 0.95
N GLY A 76 10.21 7.66 0.05
CA GLY A 76 10.06 8.60 -1.06
C GLY A 76 9.89 7.93 -2.42
N ILE A 77 10.32 8.59 -3.49
CA ILE A 77 9.84 8.33 -4.86
C ILE A 77 11.00 8.12 -5.83
N HIS A 78 11.06 6.98 -6.51
CA HIS A 78 11.94 6.75 -7.65
C HIS A 78 11.33 7.38 -8.91
N VAL A 79 12.11 8.18 -9.65
CA VAL A 79 11.66 8.90 -10.85
C VAL A 79 12.28 8.30 -12.10
N ILE A 80 11.43 7.92 -13.06
CA ILE A 80 11.81 7.28 -14.32
C ILE A 80 11.33 8.14 -15.50
N ASP A 81 12.26 8.61 -16.33
CA ASP A 81 11.94 9.13 -17.66
C ASP A 81 11.57 7.98 -18.58
N ASN A 82 10.35 8.03 -19.10
CA ASN A 82 9.74 7.03 -19.98
C ASN A 82 9.38 7.64 -21.35
N THR A 83 10.01 8.75 -21.74
CA THR A 83 9.87 9.41 -23.07
C THR A 83 10.24 8.48 -24.23
N VAL A 84 11.04 7.44 -23.97
CA VAL A 84 11.28 6.32 -24.89
C VAL A 84 10.92 5.01 -24.17
N PRO A 85 9.69 4.48 -24.33
CA PRO A 85 9.22 3.30 -23.61
C PRO A 85 10.07 2.04 -23.79
N GLU A 86 10.79 1.89 -24.90
CA GLU A 86 11.74 0.79 -25.12
C GLU A 86 13.03 0.90 -24.28
N GLN A 87 13.37 2.11 -23.78
CA GLN A 87 14.61 2.40 -23.05
C GLN A 87 14.38 3.41 -21.89
N PRO A 88 13.57 3.08 -20.87
CA PRO A 88 13.28 4.00 -19.76
C PRO A 88 14.53 4.25 -18.91
N GLN A 89 14.65 5.45 -18.36
CA GLN A 89 15.84 5.89 -17.62
C GLN A 89 15.48 6.27 -16.20
N LYS A 90 16.08 5.61 -15.20
CA LYS A 90 16.02 6.06 -13.80
C LYS A 90 16.78 7.38 -13.71
N ILE A 91 16.11 8.51 -13.47
CA ILE A 91 16.72 9.85 -13.49
C ILE A 91 16.99 10.44 -12.09
N GLY A 92 16.23 10.04 -11.07
CA GLY A 92 16.47 10.46 -9.70
C GLY A 92 15.68 9.69 -8.65
N PHE A 93 15.89 10.04 -7.39
CA PHE A 93 15.08 9.64 -6.25
C PHE A 93 14.74 10.88 -5.41
N ILE A 94 13.46 11.14 -5.18
CA ILE A 94 12.98 12.20 -4.30
C ILE A 94 12.86 11.58 -2.90
N ASN A 95 13.75 11.94 -1.98
CA ASN A 95 13.71 11.49 -0.60
C ASN A 95 12.59 12.23 0.14
N ILE A 96 11.60 11.47 0.62
CA ILE A 96 10.46 11.97 1.41
C ILE A 96 10.18 10.94 2.52
N PRO A 97 10.63 11.17 3.76
CA PRO A 97 10.36 10.27 4.87
C PRO A 97 8.86 10.15 5.14
N GLY A 98 8.41 8.93 5.45
CA GLY A 98 6.98 8.65 5.68
C GLY A 98 6.11 8.74 4.42
N ASN A 99 6.69 8.86 3.21
CA ASN A 99 5.89 8.89 1.99
C ASN A 99 5.29 7.52 1.67
N VAL A 100 3.98 7.51 1.52
CA VAL A 100 3.13 6.40 1.11
C VAL A 100 2.51 6.71 -0.25
N ASP A 101 2.29 7.97 -0.62
CA ASP A 101 1.54 8.34 -1.83
C ASP A 101 1.88 9.66 -2.53
N ILE A 102 1.42 9.80 -3.78
CA ILE A 102 1.51 11.03 -4.57
C ILE A 102 0.29 11.24 -5.47
N SER A 103 0.02 12.50 -5.83
CA SER A 103 -0.75 12.84 -7.04
C SER A 103 -0.15 14.08 -7.71
N VAL A 104 -0.41 14.27 -9.00
CA VAL A 104 0.29 15.25 -9.85
C VAL A 104 -0.70 15.97 -10.77
N LYS A 105 -0.68 17.30 -10.74
CA LYS A 105 -1.51 18.16 -11.61
C LYS A 105 -0.69 19.34 -12.13
N GLY A 106 -0.66 19.49 -13.46
CA GLY A 106 0.16 20.53 -14.11
C GLY A 106 1.64 20.28 -13.84
N ASP A 107 2.31 21.28 -13.27
CA ASP A 107 3.74 21.24 -12.97
C ASP A 107 4.02 20.88 -11.50
N PHE A 108 3.02 20.43 -10.74
CA PHE A 108 3.12 20.19 -9.30
C PHE A 108 2.81 18.75 -8.89
N LEU A 109 3.70 18.19 -8.07
CA LEU A 109 3.56 16.91 -7.39
C LEU A 109 3.18 17.14 -5.93
N TYR A 110 2.04 16.60 -5.53
CA TYR A 110 1.56 16.54 -4.15
C TYR A 110 1.98 15.19 -3.56
N ALA A 111 2.56 15.18 -2.36
CA ALA A 111 3.02 13.96 -1.69
C ALA A 111 2.67 14.00 -0.20
N ASP A 112 2.36 12.84 0.39
CA ASP A 112 2.33 12.72 1.85
C ASP A 112 3.74 12.60 2.44
N SER A 113 3.88 13.03 3.69
CA SER A 113 5.04 12.82 4.54
C SER A 113 4.54 12.70 5.97
N VAL A 114 4.12 11.49 6.36
CA VAL A 114 3.38 11.22 7.60
C VAL A 114 2.09 12.07 7.67
N ASN A 115 2.00 13.06 8.56
CA ASN A 115 0.86 13.97 8.70
C ASN A 115 0.90 15.21 7.77
N ASP A 116 1.96 15.39 6.99
CA ASP A 116 2.18 16.60 6.19
C ASP A 116 1.84 16.39 4.72
N LEU A 117 1.23 17.41 4.09
CA LEU A 117 1.09 17.49 2.64
C LEU A 117 2.22 18.34 2.06
N LEU A 118 3.07 17.73 1.25
CA LEU A 118 4.14 18.39 0.51
C LEU A 118 3.67 18.77 -0.90
N VAL A 119 4.20 19.89 -1.40
CA VAL A 119 4.00 20.39 -2.76
C VAL A 119 5.36 20.63 -3.39
N LEU A 120 5.67 19.89 -4.44
CA LEU A 120 6.93 19.97 -5.17
C LEU A 120 6.70 20.47 -6.59
N ASP A 121 7.51 21.43 -7.04
CA ASP A 121 7.61 21.83 -8.45
C ASP A 121 8.37 20.74 -9.21
N ILE A 122 7.77 20.25 -10.29
CA ILE A 122 8.29 19.24 -11.20
C ILE A 122 8.26 19.70 -12.67
N SER A 123 8.13 21.01 -12.93
CA SER A 123 8.17 21.60 -14.27
C SER A 123 9.43 21.19 -15.06
N GLU A 124 10.56 21.10 -14.37
CA GLU A 124 11.83 20.59 -14.88
C GLU A 124 12.29 19.42 -13.99
N MET A 125 12.13 18.18 -14.45
CA MET A 125 12.45 16.95 -13.69
C MET A 125 13.94 16.81 -13.29
N ALA A 126 14.80 17.70 -13.77
CA ALA A 126 16.21 17.80 -13.40
C ALA A 126 16.49 18.77 -12.22
N ASP A 127 15.50 19.58 -11.82
CA ASP A 127 15.59 20.62 -10.77
C ASP A 127 14.30 20.65 -9.93
N ILE A 128 13.83 19.47 -9.52
CA ILE A 128 12.63 19.30 -8.68
C ILE A 128 12.86 19.96 -7.32
N THR A 129 11.93 20.80 -6.85
CA THR A 129 12.08 21.55 -5.59
C THR A 129 10.84 21.47 -4.70
N LEU A 130 11.04 21.44 -3.38
CA LEU A 130 9.95 21.60 -2.41
C LEU A 130 9.52 23.07 -2.37
N VAL A 131 8.28 23.34 -2.74
CA VAL A 131 7.70 24.69 -2.76
C VAL A 131 6.95 25.00 -1.46
N LYS A 132 6.19 24.02 -0.95
CA LYS A 132 5.36 24.19 0.25
C LYS A 132 5.25 22.87 1.03
N ARG A 133 5.28 22.97 2.36
CA ARG A 133 4.84 21.95 3.31
C ARG A 133 3.60 22.50 4.02
N LEU A 134 2.53 21.72 4.10
CA LEU A 134 1.40 22.00 4.96
C LEU A 134 1.53 21.04 6.14
N GLU A 135 1.81 21.59 7.31
CA GLU A 135 2.12 20.83 8.52
C GLU A 135 0.83 20.32 9.19
N ASN A 136 0.77 19.02 9.50
CA ASN A 136 -0.33 18.38 10.22
C ASN A 136 -1.73 18.59 9.59
N VAL A 137 -1.84 18.44 8.27
CA VAL A 137 -3.10 18.54 7.51
C VAL A 137 -3.60 17.20 6.97
N LEU A 138 -2.88 16.11 7.24
CA LEU A 138 -3.32 14.74 7.03
C LEU A 138 -3.37 14.06 8.40
N ASN A 139 -4.35 13.17 8.61
CA ASN A 139 -4.30 12.24 9.73
C ASN A 139 -3.10 11.28 9.58
N ASP A 140 -2.67 10.68 10.70
CA ASP A 140 -1.44 9.85 10.74
C ASP A 140 -1.55 8.66 9.78
N ASN A 141 -0.47 8.41 9.04
CA ASN A 141 -0.33 7.28 8.13
C ASN A 141 0.94 6.46 8.47
N VAL A 142 0.97 5.92 9.69
CA VAL A 142 1.90 4.88 10.14
C VAL A 142 1.16 3.58 10.48
N ILE A 143 1.14 2.64 9.53
CA ILE A 143 0.71 1.24 9.75
C ILE A 143 1.40 0.65 10.99
N TRP A 144 0.63 0.23 11.99
CA TRP A 144 1.13 -0.62 13.08
C TRP A 144 1.10 -2.09 12.63
N PRO A 145 2.23 -2.84 12.71
CA PRO A 145 2.28 -4.24 12.28
C PRO A 145 1.43 -5.15 13.18
N ALA A 146 0.29 -5.59 12.66
CA ALA A 146 -0.68 -6.46 13.35
C ALA A 146 -0.12 -7.86 13.69
N GLU A 147 0.99 -8.26 13.07
CA GLU A 147 1.73 -9.49 13.34
C GLU A 147 2.70 -9.39 14.52
N ALA A 148 3.00 -8.19 15.03
CA ALA A 148 3.94 -7.99 16.11
C ALA A 148 3.34 -8.36 17.48
N GLU A 149 4.08 -9.17 18.24
CA GLU A 149 3.69 -9.64 19.56
C GLU A 149 4.14 -8.70 20.69
N ILE A 150 5.14 -7.85 20.40
CA ILE A 150 5.77 -6.89 21.31
C ILE A 150 6.09 -5.61 20.53
N PHE A 151 5.84 -4.44 21.13
CA PHE A 151 6.18 -3.14 20.56
C PHE A 151 7.15 -2.39 21.49
N GLU A 152 8.39 -2.15 21.05
CA GLU A 152 9.45 -1.52 21.85
C GLU A 152 9.54 -0.01 21.54
N TYR A 153 8.57 0.78 22.03
CA TYR A 153 8.47 2.24 21.80
C TYR A 153 8.57 3.10 23.07
N ASP A 154 9.08 2.55 24.17
CA ASP A 154 9.26 3.25 25.45
C ASP A 154 10.25 4.43 25.39
N GLN A 155 11.05 4.51 24.34
CA GLN A 155 12.07 5.53 24.11
C GLN A 155 11.69 6.57 23.04
N TYR A 156 10.57 6.40 22.34
CA TYR A 156 10.07 7.36 21.34
C TYR A 156 9.48 8.59 22.04
N ASP A 157 9.97 9.78 21.71
CA ASP A 157 9.39 11.05 22.19
C ASP A 157 8.74 11.84 21.04
N PRO A 158 7.39 11.79 20.87
CA PRO A 158 6.66 12.52 19.82
C PRO A 158 6.75 14.05 19.95
N ASN A 159 7.40 14.60 20.99
CA ASN A 159 7.70 16.02 21.10
C ASN A 159 9.05 16.40 20.44
N THR A 160 9.85 15.42 20.04
CA THR A 160 11.19 15.63 19.45
C THR A 160 11.48 14.77 18.21
N GLU A 161 10.72 13.70 18.01
CA GLU A 161 10.83 12.74 16.92
C GLU A 161 9.53 12.62 16.13
N VAL A 162 9.65 12.18 14.88
CA VAL A 162 8.56 11.73 14.02
C VAL A 162 8.69 10.22 13.85
N LEU A 163 7.59 9.50 14.07
CA LEU A 163 7.48 8.09 13.71
C LEU A 163 7.26 7.96 12.19
N LEU A 164 8.08 7.16 11.53
CA LEU A 164 8.02 6.94 10.07
C LEU A 164 7.50 5.54 9.68
N GLY A 165 7.30 4.66 10.66
CA GLY A 165 7.01 3.24 10.44
C GLY A 165 7.52 2.36 11.57
N TRP A 166 7.48 1.04 11.34
CA TRP A 166 7.99 0.03 12.26
C TRP A 166 8.86 -0.99 11.53
N GLU A 167 9.98 -1.38 12.14
CA GLU A 167 10.76 -2.55 11.74
C GLU A 167 10.35 -3.75 12.61
N VAL A 168 9.86 -4.83 12.00
CA VAL A 168 9.52 -6.07 12.71
C VAL A 168 10.70 -7.03 12.63
N VAL A 169 11.28 -7.35 13.78
CA VAL A 169 12.41 -8.28 13.90
C VAL A 169 12.04 -9.49 14.73
N THR A 170 12.56 -10.66 14.36
CA THR A 170 12.43 -11.88 15.18
C THR A 170 13.48 -11.88 16.27
N GLU A 171 13.07 -11.75 17.53
CA GLU A 171 13.97 -11.76 18.69
C GLU A 171 13.54 -12.79 19.74
N LYS A 172 14.53 -13.43 20.35
CA LYS A 172 14.31 -14.40 21.43
C LYS A 172 14.14 -13.68 22.77
N ARG A 173 13.01 -13.89 23.43
CA ARG A 173 12.62 -13.27 24.72
C ARG A 173 12.10 -14.34 25.71
N LEU A 174 11.92 -13.97 26.98
CA LEU A 174 11.28 -14.83 27.97
C LEU A 174 9.76 -14.82 27.78
N LEU A 175 9.09 -15.94 28.05
CA LEU A 175 7.62 -16.00 28.00
C LEU A 175 6.92 -15.12 29.06
N GLU A 176 7.65 -14.64 30.07
CA GLU A 176 7.16 -13.68 31.08
C GLU A 176 7.24 -12.21 30.60
N ASP A 177 7.98 -11.92 29.52
CA ASP A 177 8.02 -10.58 28.90
C ASP A 177 6.69 -10.26 28.16
N TYR A 178 5.88 -11.28 27.86
CA TYR A 178 4.66 -11.19 27.08
C TYR A 178 3.46 -10.74 27.91
N ASN A 179 3.22 -9.42 27.98
CA ASN A 179 1.96 -8.84 28.46
C ASN A 179 1.01 -8.54 27.30
N ASP A 180 -0.16 -9.17 27.31
CA ASP A 180 -1.18 -9.08 26.28
C ASP A 180 -1.93 -7.72 26.32
N ASN A 181 -1.33 -6.71 25.67
CA ASN A 181 -1.91 -5.37 25.47
C ASN A 181 -2.14 -5.13 23.97
N LEU A 182 -3.12 -5.83 23.40
CA LEU A 182 -3.56 -5.65 22.01
C LEU A 182 -4.05 -4.22 21.74
N VAL A 183 -3.28 -3.47 20.93
CA VAL A 183 -3.68 -2.21 20.31
C VAL A 183 -3.45 -2.35 18.81
N PHE A 184 -4.54 -2.45 18.05
CA PHE A 184 -4.53 -2.42 16.58
C PHE A 184 -4.85 -1.01 16.08
N MET A 185 -4.20 -0.57 15.00
CA MET A 185 -4.76 0.27 13.92
C MET A 185 -3.87 0.19 12.67
N ALA A 186 -4.49 0.11 11.49
CA ALA A 186 -3.84 0.02 10.17
C ALA A 186 -4.72 0.69 9.08
N GLU A 187 -4.32 0.61 7.80
CA GLU A 187 -4.26 1.82 6.96
C GLU A 187 -4.01 1.54 5.45
N ALA A 188 -4.41 2.48 4.58
CA ALA A 188 -3.98 2.66 3.16
C ALA A 188 -4.54 1.63 2.12
N ALA A 189 -4.89 1.96 0.85
CA ALA A 189 -4.54 3.12 0.01
C ALA A 189 -5.29 3.15 -1.41
N ALA A 190 -5.54 4.32 -2.08
CA ALA A 190 -6.36 4.69 -3.30
C ALA A 190 -6.31 3.85 -4.63
N ASP A 191 -6.25 4.28 -5.92
CA ASP A 191 -6.49 5.53 -6.71
C ASP A 191 -7.09 5.21 -8.10
N VAL A 192 -7.63 6.24 -8.77
CA VAL A 192 -7.47 6.60 -10.21
C VAL A 192 -8.41 7.78 -10.48
N ALA A 193 -8.14 8.84 -11.27
CA ALA A 193 -6.95 9.55 -11.81
C ALA A 193 -7.48 10.97 -12.21
N THR A 194 -6.80 12.12 -12.33
CA THR A 194 -5.39 12.60 -12.36
C THR A 194 -4.43 12.06 -13.43
N GLY A 195 -3.13 12.37 -13.30
CA GLY A 195 -2.11 11.36 -13.55
C GLY A 195 -2.49 10.08 -12.78
N GLN A 196 -2.15 8.93 -13.35
CA GLN A 196 -2.83 7.70 -13.02
C GLN A 196 -2.00 6.94 -12.00
N GLY A 197 -2.45 6.92 -10.74
CA GLY A 197 -2.02 5.88 -9.82
C GLY A 197 -2.42 4.52 -10.35
N GLY A 198 -1.76 3.46 -9.86
CA GLY A 198 -2.38 2.14 -9.90
C GLY A 198 -3.62 2.10 -9.00
N SER A 199 -4.29 0.96 -8.91
CA SER A 199 -5.54 0.83 -8.15
C SER A 199 -5.33 0.83 -6.63
N LEU A 200 -4.23 1.44 -6.15
CA LEU A 200 -3.69 1.36 -4.79
C LEU A 200 -3.01 2.67 -4.32
N ALA A 201 -3.27 3.88 -4.87
CA ALA A 201 -2.56 5.11 -4.41
C ALA A 201 -3.00 5.64 -3.01
N ARG A 202 -3.38 6.89 -2.74
CA ARG A 202 -4.07 7.36 -1.48
C ARG A 202 -4.65 8.75 -1.71
N PHE A 203 -4.00 9.51 -2.58
CA PHE A 203 -4.42 10.81 -3.07
C PHE A 203 -5.23 10.66 -4.37
N LYS A 204 -6.29 11.46 -4.48
CA LYS A 204 -7.21 11.50 -5.62
C LYS A 204 -7.52 12.94 -5.98
N ILE A 205 -7.01 13.43 -7.12
CA ILE A 205 -7.37 14.75 -7.63
C ILE A 205 -8.53 14.65 -8.63
N VAL A 206 -9.50 15.55 -8.48
CA VAL A 206 -10.61 15.79 -9.43
C VAL A 206 -10.76 17.30 -9.61
N ASP A 207 -10.67 17.77 -10.85
CA ASP A 207 -10.62 19.21 -11.21
C ASP A 207 -9.66 20.02 -10.31
N ASP A 208 -10.20 20.93 -9.50
CA ASP A 208 -9.48 21.84 -8.59
C ASP A 208 -9.45 21.36 -7.14
N PHE A 209 -9.62 20.05 -6.90
CA PHE A 209 -9.60 19.45 -5.56
C PHE A 209 -8.68 18.23 -5.51
N LEU A 210 -7.91 18.13 -4.42
CA LEU A 210 -7.19 16.93 -3.99
C LEU A 210 -7.94 16.36 -2.79
N TYR A 211 -8.42 15.12 -2.91
CA TYR A 211 -8.86 14.30 -1.79
C TYR A 211 -7.71 13.40 -1.37
N ALA A 212 -7.50 13.20 -0.07
CA ALA A 212 -6.62 12.18 0.47
C ALA A 212 -7.40 11.38 1.52
N VAL A 213 -7.59 10.08 1.35
CA VAL A 213 -8.24 9.28 2.39
C VAL A 213 -7.24 8.84 3.44
N ASP A 214 -7.61 8.95 4.71
CA ASP A 214 -6.94 8.22 5.80
C ASP A 214 -7.69 6.90 6.09
N SER A 215 -7.70 6.40 7.33
CA SER A 215 -8.45 5.19 7.71
C SER A 215 -9.94 5.45 8.02
N HIS A 216 -10.33 6.71 8.21
CA HIS A 216 -11.66 7.14 8.67
C HIS A 216 -12.23 8.36 7.93
N TYR A 217 -11.41 9.24 7.33
CA TYR A 217 -11.85 10.48 6.68
C TYR A 217 -11.35 10.62 5.23
N ILE A 218 -12.07 11.45 4.48
CA ILE A 218 -11.60 12.13 3.28
C ILE A 218 -11.05 13.49 3.72
N ASN A 219 -9.73 13.66 3.71
CA ASN A 219 -9.04 14.94 3.89
C ASN A 219 -9.15 15.71 2.56
N ILE A 220 -9.45 17.01 2.57
CA ILE A 220 -9.85 17.73 1.34
C ILE A 220 -9.10 19.05 1.16
N PHE A 221 -8.39 19.17 0.03
CA PHE A 221 -7.64 20.37 -0.34
C PHE A 221 -8.19 20.98 -1.62
N ASN A 222 -8.46 22.29 -1.61
CA ASN A 222 -8.62 23.05 -2.85
C ASN A 222 -7.25 23.37 -3.45
N ILE A 223 -7.08 23.02 -4.73
CA ILE A 223 -5.85 23.13 -5.51
C ILE A 223 -6.05 23.93 -6.81
N SER A 224 -6.92 24.95 -6.78
CA SER A 224 -7.00 25.93 -7.89
C SER A 224 -5.78 26.87 -7.94
N ASP A 225 -5.04 26.96 -6.83
CA ASP A 225 -3.77 27.67 -6.67
C ASP A 225 -2.71 26.60 -6.41
N LEU A 226 -1.99 26.16 -7.46
CA LEU A 226 -1.32 24.84 -7.47
C LEU A 226 -0.12 24.73 -6.51
N ASP A 227 0.68 25.78 -6.38
CA ASP A 227 1.80 25.88 -5.43
C ASP A 227 1.32 26.13 -3.98
N ASN A 228 0.07 26.55 -3.82
CA ASN A 228 -0.50 27.08 -2.61
C ASN A 228 -1.86 26.43 -2.28
N PRO A 229 -1.94 25.09 -2.17
CA PRO A 229 -3.17 24.40 -1.85
C PRO A 229 -3.71 24.83 -0.49
N ARG A 230 -5.03 24.72 -0.35
CA ARG A 230 -5.79 25.09 0.83
C ARG A 230 -6.57 23.90 1.38
N ASP A 231 -6.20 23.51 2.59
CA ASP A 231 -6.98 22.66 3.48
C ASP A 231 -8.42 23.21 3.72
N LEU A 232 -9.37 22.31 3.98
CA LEU A 232 -10.82 22.56 4.06
C LEU A 232 -11.46 21.92 5.32
N GLU A 233 -12.54 21.14 5.18
CA GLU A 233 -13.23 20.44 6.27
C GLU A 233 -13.37 18.96 5.88
N ASP A 234 -12.81 18.07 6.70
CA ASP A 234 -12.74 16.63 6.42
C ASP A 234 -14.13 15.98 6.48
N VAL A 235 -14.37 15.03 5.56
CA VAL A 235 -15.61 14.24 5.55
C VAL A 235 -15.34 12.86 6.14
N PHE A 236 -16.05 12.50 7.21
CA PHE A 236 -16.00 11.14 7.75
C PHE A 236 -16.48 10.13 6.70
N ALA A 237 -15.55 9.27 6.28
CA ALA A 237 -15.67 8.30 5.21
C ALA A 237 -16.22 6.94 5.69
N GLY A 238 -15.89 6.54 6.91
CA GLY A 238 -16.25 5.23 7.45
C GLY A 238 -15.19 4.67 8.40
N PHE A 239 -14.90 3.39 8.26
CA PHE A 239 -13.84 2.69 8.99
C PHE A 239 -13.02 1.86 8.01
N ASP A 240 -11.77 1.60 8.39
CA ASP A 240 -10.86 0.73 7.65
C ASP A 240 -10.70 1.14 6.17
N ILE A 241 -10.73 2.45 5.90
CA ILE A 241 -10.68 3.02 4.54
C ILE A 241 -9.28 2.85 3.96
N GLU A 242 -9.24 2.15 2.83
CA GLU A 242 -8.03 1.89 2.08
C GLU A 242 -8.07 2.74 0.80
N THR A 243 -8.96 2.39 -0.13
CA THR A 243 -8.93 2.90 -1.50
C THR A 243 -9.89 4.08 -1.74
N ILE A 244 -9.76 4.78 -2.86
CA ILE A 244 -10.61 5.89 -3.34
C ILE A 244 -10.42 6.04 -4.86
N PHE A 245 -11.35 5.46 -5.62
CA PHE A 245 -11.41 5.54 -7.08
C PHE A 245 -12.39 6.65 -7.49
N HIS A 246 -12.10 7.40 -8.56
CA HIS A 246 -13.01 8.41 -9.11
C HIS A 246 -13.64 7.94 -10.42
N TYR A 247 -14.97 8.07 -10.52
CA TYR A 247 -15.69 7.86 -11.77
C TYR A 247 -16.86 8.84 -11.91
N GLU A 248 -16.92 9.54 -13.04
CA GLU A 248 -17.89 10.61 -13.37
C GLU A 248 -18.06 11.69 -12.28
N ASP A 249 -19.08 11.59 -11.44
CA ASP A 249 -19.39 12.54 -10.36
C ASP A 249 -19.39 11.85 -8.97
N LYS A 250 -18.63 10.75 -8.85
CA LYS A 250 -18.56 9.87 -7.68
C LYS A 250 -17.12 9.54 -7.26
N LEU A 251 -16.96 9.33 -5.96
CA LEU A 251 -15.82 8.66 -5.34
C LEU A 251 -16.26 7.31 -4.77
N PHE A 252 -15.45 6.27 -4.96
CA PHE A 252 -15.70 4.91 -4.50
C PHE A 252 -14.56 4.51 -3.56
N LEU A 253 -14.85 4.45 -2.26
CA LEU A 253 -13.85 4.20 -1.22
C LEU A 253 -13.86 2.71 -0.87
N GLY A 254 -12.86 1.96 -1.30
CA GLY A 254 -12.67 0.58 -0.83
C GLY A 254 -12.17 0.58 0.61
N SER A 255 -12.62 -0.41 1.37
CA SER A 255 -12.26 -0.61 2.77
C SER A 255 -12.17 -2.10 3.05
N MET A 256 -11.61 -2.45 4.21
CA MET A 256 -11.56 -3.84 4.66
C MET A 256 -12.94 -4.54 4.73
N ARG A 257 -14.07 -3.82 4.62
CA ARG A 257 -15.42 -4.30 4.91
C ARG A 257 -16.43 -4.08 3.77
N GLY A 258 -16.06 -3.35 2.74
CA GLY A 258 -17.00 -2.84 1.75
C GLY A 258 -16.46 -1.71 0.90
N MET A 259 -17.24 -1.34 -0.12
CA MET A 259 -17.03 -0.15 -0.95
C MET A 259 -18.07 0.92 -0.58
N TYR A 260 -17.63 2.05 -0.04
CA TYR A 260 -18.48 3.22 0.23
C TYR A 260 -18.56 4.12 -1.01
N ILE A 261 -19.71 4.73 -1.28
CA ILE A 261 -19.92 5.57 -2.47
C ILE A 261 -20.29 6.99 -2.04
N TYR A 262 -19.56 7.99 -2.54
CA TYR A 262 -19.74 9.41 -2.24
C TYR A 262 -19.99 10.23 -3.52
N ASP A 263 -20.94 11.15 -3.47
CA ASP A 263 -21.23 12.14 -4.51
C ASP A 263 -20.31 13.35 -4.37
N ILE A 264 -19.72 13.79 -5.49
CA ILE A 264 -18.85 14.98 -5.56
C ILE A 264 -19.36 16.05 -6.54
N SER A 265 -20.68 16.12 -6.77
CA SER A 265 -21.32 17.24 -7.49
C SER A 265 -21.06 18.61 -6.82
N SER A 266 -20.64 18.59 -5.55
CA SER A 266 -20.07 19.72 -4.82
C SER A 266 -18.68 19.30 -4.28
N PRO A 267 -17.59 19.42 -5.06
CA PRO A 267 -16.29 18.85 -4.72
C PRO A 267 -15.72 19.26 -3.36
N SER A 268 -16.02 20.46 -2.86
CA SER A 268 -15.59 20.92 -1.53
C SER A 268 -16.38 20.31 -0.36
N SER A 269 -17.33 19.40 -0.61
CA SER A 269 -18.14 18.73 0.41
C SER A 269 -18.77 17.44 -0.16
N PRO A 270 -18.01 16.34 -0.26
CA PRO A 270 -18.53 15.03 -0.65
C PRO A 270 -19.69 14.55 0.23
N VAL A 271 -20.67 13.87 -0.37
CA VAL A 271 -21.89 13.40 0.33
C VAL A 271 -22.07 11.89 0.15
N ALA A 272 -22.18 11.14 1.26
CA ALA A 272 -22.41 9.70 1.20
C ALA A 272 -23.71 9.34 0.46
N VAL A 273 -23.63 8.38 -0.46
CA VAL A 273 -24.73 7.88 -1.30
C VAL A 273 -25.20 6.51 -0.82
N SER A 274 -24.27 5.57 -0.66
CA SER A 274 -24.54 4.16 -0.34
C SER A 274 -23.25 3.43 0.05
N GLU A 275 -23.39 2.14 0.35
CA GLU A 275 -22.27 1.21 0.57
C GLU A 275 -22.60 -0.16 -0.04
N PHE A 276 -21.58 -0.87 -0.50
CA PHE A 276 -21.63 -2.30 -0.81
C PHE A 276 -20.78 -3.07 0.20
N GLN A 277 -21.41 -3.76 1.14
CA GLN A 277 -20.70 -4.59 2.13
C GLN A 277 -20.31 -5.96 1.55
N HIS A 278 -19.08 -6.40 1.82
CA HIS A 278 -18.61 -7.75 1.50
C HIS A 278 -18.00 -8.44 2.74
N GLY A 279 -17.47 -9.66 2.56
CA GLY A 279 -16.64 -10.30 3.59
C GLY A 279 -15.32 -9.55 3.75
N THR A 280 -14.70 -9.65 4.93
CA THR A 280 -13.53 -8.83 5.26
C THR A 280 -12.35 -9.14 4.33
N ALA A 281 -11.84 -8.14 3.62
CA ALA A 281 -10.83 -8.28 2.57
C ALA A 281 -10.23 -6.90 2.22
N CYS A 282 -8.92 -6.82 1.94
CA CYS A 282 -8.25 -5.55 1.62
C CYS A 282 -8.14 -5.39 0.10
N ASP A 283 -9.01 -4.54 -0.49
CA ASP A 283 -9.38 -4.68 -1.89
C ASP A 283 -9.34 -3.35 -2.66
N PRO A 284 -8.64 -3.30 -3.82
CA PRO A 284 -8.77 -2.17 -4.72
C PRO A 284 -10.15 -2.17 -5.39
N VAL A 285 -10.69 -0.98 -5.60
CA VAL A 285 -11.92 -0.75 -6.36
C VAL A 285 -11.55 -0.07 -7.68
N VAL A 286 -12.04 -0.61 -8.80
CA VAL A 286 -11.99 0.03 -10.11
C VAL A 286 -13.40 0.10 -10.67
N VAL A 287 -13.80 1.22 -11.28
CA VAL A 287 -15.17 1.41 -11.80
C VAL A 287 -15.15 1.73 -13.29
N GLN A 288 -16.02 1.07 -14.06
CA GLN A 288 -16.28 1.43 -15.45
C GLN A 288 -17.76 1.20 -15.81
N GLY A 289 -18.46 2.27 -16.16
CA GLY A 289 -19.89 2.25 -16.46
C GLY A 289 -20.71 1.82 -15.24
N ASN A 290 -21.64 0.88 -15.44
CA ASN A 290 -22.52 0.39 -14.38
C ASN A 290 -21.87 -0.69 -13.48
N TYR A 291 -20.54 -0.86 -13.50
CA TYR A 291 -19.88 -1.92 -12.72
C TYR A 291 -18.68 -1.41 -11.94
N ALA A 292 -18.61 -1.80 -10.66
CA ALA A 292 -17.38 -1.80 -9.89
C ALA A 292 -16.76 -3.21 -9.91
N TYR A 293 -15.44 -3.25 -9.95
CA TYR A 293 -14.62 -4.44 -10.01
C TYR A 293 -13.70 -4.42 -8.79
N VAL A 294 -13.72 -5.49 -8.00
CA VAL A 294 -13.12 -5.55 -6.67
C VAL A 294 -12.35 -6.87 -6.53
N THR A 295 -11.07 -6.85 -6.14
CA THR A 295 -10.25 -8.07 -6.04
C THR A 295 -9.97 -8.48 -4.61
N LEU A 296 -10.75 -9.47 -4.14
CA LEU A 296 -10.62 -10.09 -2.83
C LEU A 296 -9.43 -11.05 -2.81
N ARG A 297 -8.53 -10.90 -1.82
CA ARG A 297 -7.36 -11.78 -1.65
C ARG A 297 -7.45 -12.58 -0.35
N GLY A 298 -7.69 -13.88 -0.46
CA GLY A 298 -7.82 -14.80 0.67
C GLY A 298 -6.51 -15.10 1.41
N GLY A 299 -6.63 -15.53 2.67
CA GLY A 299 -5.52 -16.09 3.46
C GLY A 299 -4.52 -15.08 4.03
N ASN A 300 -4.87 -13.79 4.05
CA ASN A 300 -4.05 -12.71 4.57
C ASN A 300 -4.60 -12.14 5.91
N GLY A 301 -3.95 -11.10 6.45
CA GLY A 301 -4.40 -10.41 7.67
C GLY A 301 -5.79 -9.73 7.57
N CYS A 302 -6.34 -9.60 6.35
CA CYS A 302 -7.64 -8.98 6.11
C CYS A 302 -8.82 -9.92 6.43
N GLY A 303 -8.57 -11.21 6.64
CA GLY A 303 -9.58 -12.18 7.10
C GLY A 303 -10.38 -12.88 5.99
N ALA A 304 -10.14 -12.56 4.72
CA ALA A 304 -10.77 -13.22 3.58
C ALA A 304 -10.40 -14.72 3.53
N THR A 305 -11.39 -15.59 3.32
CA THR A 305 -11.18 -17.05 3.22
C THR A 305 -10.92 -17.54 1.80
N GLU A 306 -11.31 -16.77 0.78
CA GLU A 306 -11.25 -17.14 -0.63
C GLU A 306 -10.71 -15.95 -1.45
N SER A 307 -9.98 -16.22 -2.54
CA SER A 307 -9.47 -15.21 -3.47
C SER A 307 -10.37 -15.12 -4.70
N GLY A 308 -10.67 -13.91 -5.19
CA GLY A 308 -11.48 -13.73 -6.39
C GLY A 308 -11.63 -12.30 -6.89
N LEU A 309 -12.02 -12.17 -8.15
CA LEU A 309 -12.52 -10.93 -8.76
C LEU A 309 -14.04 -10.90 -8.62
N PHE A 310 -14.57 -9.88 -7.96
CA PHE A 310 -15.99 -9.66 -7.71
C PHE A 310 -16.47 -8.48 -8.56
N ILE A 311 -17.61 -8.63 -9.24
CA ILE A 311 -18.20 -7.60 -10.10
C ILE A 311 -19.54 -7.17 -9.50
N VAL A 312 -19.63 -5.90 -9.14
CA VAL A 312 -20.77 -5.29 -8.45
C VAL A 312 -21.54 -4.43 -9.44
N ASP A 313 -22.84 -4.70 -9.60
CA ASP A 313 -23.78 -3.89 -10.38
C ASP A 313 -24.09 -2.58 -9.64
N LEU A 314 -23.95 -1.47 -10.36
CA LEU A 314 -24.17 -0.09 -9.92
C LEU A 314 -25.37 0.56 -10.63
N ALA A 315 -26.17 -0.21 -11.40
CA ALA A 315 -27.32 0.32 -12.15
C ALA A 315 -28.38 1.00 -11.26
N ASP A 316 -28.45 0.64 -9.98
CA ASP A 316 -28.96 1.50 -8.91
C ASP A 316 -27.81 1.80 -7.92
N ILE A 317 -27.17 2.96 -8.09
CA ILE A 317 -26.06 3.42 -7.25
C ILE A 317 -26.45 3.56 -5.77
N THR A 318 -27.74 3.58 -5.43
CA THR A 318 -28.21 3.61 -4.03
C THR A 318 -28.33 2.21 -3.40
N GLN A 319 -28.32 1.15 -4.22
CA GLN A 319 -28.42 -0.25 -3.80
C GLN A 319 -27.47 -1.15 -4.62
N PRO A 320 -26.14 -0.91 -4.57
CA PRO A 320 -25.16 -1.71 -5.30
C PRO A 320 -25.20 -3.19 -4.86
N ALA A 321 -25.04 -4.12 -5.81
CA ALA A 321 -25.22 -5.54 -5.55
C ALA A 321 -24.24 -6.42 -6.33
N LEU A 322 -23.79 -7.55 -5.73
CA LEU A 322 -22.91 -8.50 -6.41
C LEU A 322 -23.62 -9.15 -7.60
N ALA A 323 -23.09 -8.92 -8.82
CA ALA A 323 -23.58 -9.56 -10.03
C ALA A 323 -23.00 -10.98 -10.18
N VAL A 324 -21.69 -11.12 -10.00
CA VAL A 324 -20.92 -12.35 -10.20
C VAL A 324 -19.54 -12.25 -9.54
N SER A 325 -18.92 -13.39 -9.25
CA SER A 325 -17.50 -13.47 -8.85
C SER A 325 -16.77 -14.62 -9.53
N TYR A 326 -15.46 -14.45 -9.71
CA TYR A 326 -14.54 -15.38 -10.36
C TYR A 326 -13.40 -15.73 -9.42
N PRO A 327 -13.05 -17.02 -9.23
CA PRO A 327 -11.93 -17.39 -8.38
C PRO A 327 -10.59 -16.92 -8.97
N MET A 328 -9.73 -16.38 -8.11
CA MET A 328 -8.36 -15.96 -8.41
C MET A 328 -7.39 -16.66 -7.46
N ASP A 329 -6.09 -16.53 -7.66
CA ASP A 329 -5.09 -17.21 -6.82
C ASP A 329 -4.72 -16.34 -5.61
N GLN A 330 -4.11 -15.18 -5.87
CA GLN A 330 -3.72 -14.15 -4.91
C GLN A 330 -3.75 -12.77 -5.59
N PRO A 331 -4.92 -12.16 -5.84
CA PRO A 331 -4.98 -10.90 -6.56
C PRO A 331 -4.50 -9.73 -5.69
N TYR A 332 -3.87 -8.76 -6.33
CA TYR A 332 -3.42 -7.50 -5.73
C TYR A 332 -4.15 -6.36 -6.46
N GLY A 333 -3.45 -5.60 -7.31
CA GLY A 333 -4.01 -4.51 -8.11
C GLY A 333 -4.81 -4.97 -9.33
N LEU A 334 -5.57 -4.02 -9.87
CA LEU A 334 -6.61 -4.22 -10.86
C LEU A 334 -6.63 -3.05 -11.85
N GLY A 335 -6.88 -3.32 -13.12
CA GLY A 335 -7.05 -2.27 -14.13
C GLY A 335 -8.20 -2.61 -15.06
N VAL A 336 -9.02 -1.63 -15.44
CA VAL A 336 -10.10 -1.80 -16.42
C VAL A 336 -9.93 -0.75 -17.51
N ARG A 337 -10.06 -1.16 -18.77
CA ARG A 337 -9.92 -0.28 -19.93
C ARG A 337 -10.65 -0.85 -21.14
N ASP A 338 -11.51 -0.06 -21.79
CA ASP A 338 -12.32 -0.52 -22.92
C ASP A 338 -13.08 -1.82 -22.54
N ASN A 339 -12.93 -2.90 -23.31
CA ASN A 339 -13.49 -4.22 -23.00
C ASN A 339 -12.47 -5.18 -22.34
N ALA A 340 -11.40 -4.67 -21.73
CA ALA A 340 -10.37 -5.46 -21.06
C ALA A 340 -10.31 -5.22 -19.53
N ILE A 341 -10.15 -6.31 -18.77
CA ILE A 341 -9.76 -6.29 -17.35
C ILE A 341 -8.36 -6.88 -17.21
N TYR A 342 -7.49 -6.20 -16.46
CA TYR A 342 -6.13 -6.58 -16.13
C TYR A 342 -6.05 -6.90 -14.64
N VAL A 343 -5.77 -8.15 -14.28
CA VAL A 343 -5.68 -8.61 -12.87
C VAL A 343 -4.23 -8.96 -12.55
N CYS A 344 -3.65 -8.30 -11.55
CA CYS A 344 -2.35 -8.65 -11.00
C CYS A 344 -2.51 -9.78 -9.99
N ASP A 345 -2.47 -11.04 -10.45
CA ASP A 345 -2.75 -12.21 -9.61
C ASP A 345 -1.52 -12.70 -8.83
N GLY A 346 -0.75 -11.77 -8.25
CA GLY A 346 0.38 -12.05 -7.39
C GLY A 346 1.44 -12.91 -8.07
N ALA A 347 1.80 -14.03 -7.45
CA ALA A 347 2.73 -15.01 -8.01
C ALA A 347 2.16 -15.84 -9.19
N SER A 348 0.85 -15.77 -9.46
CA SER A 348 0.25 -16.26 -10.71
C SER A 348 0.33 -15.24 -11.85
N GLY A 349 0.76 -14.00 -11.55
CA GLY A 349 1.10 -12.98 -12.54
C GLY A 349 -0.09 -12.31 -13.23
N LEU A 350 0.21 -11.59 -14.31
CA LEU A 350 -0.76 -10.73 -14.99
C LEU A 350 -1.73 -11.55 -15.85
N LYS A 351 -3.03 -11.52 -15.52
CA LYS A 351 -4.12 -12.14 -16.27
C LYS A 351 -4.94 -11.05 -16.98
N VAL A 352 -5.38 -11.31 -18.21
CA VAL A 352 -6.17 -10.37 -19.03
C VAL A 352 -7.47 -11.03 -19.47
N TYR A 353 -8.60 -10.36 -19.27
CA TYR A 353 -9.95 -10.86 -19.55
C TYR A 353 -10.73 -9.93 -20.49
N ASP A 354 -11.51 -10.51 -21.41
CA ASP A 354 -12.58 -9.79 -22.12
C ASP A 354 -13.83 -9.70 -21.22
N GLN A 355 -14.35 -8.49 -21.05
CA GLN A 355 -15.55 -8.18 -20.26
C GLN A 355 -16.80 -7.86 -21.10
N SER A 356 -16.80 -8.21 -22.39
CA SER A 356 -17.95 -8.06 -23.29
C SER A 356 -19.20 -8.82 -22.82
N ASP A 357 -19.03 -9.86 -21.99
CA ASP A 357 -20.07 -10.44 -21.14
C ASP A 357 -19.50 -10.65 -19.73
N ILE A 358 -19.83 -9.75 -18.80
CA ILE A 358 -19.35 -9.84 -17.40
C ILE A 358 -19.81 -11.11 -16.68
N MET A 359 -20.85 -11.81 -17.16
CA MET A 359 -21.31 -13.09 -16.59
C MET A 359 -20.52 -14.30 -17.14
N ASN A 360 -19.70 -14.10 -18.17
CA ASN A 360 -18.80 -15.11 -18.75
C ASN A 360 -17.49 -14.45 -19.22
N LEU A 361 -16.68 -13.94 -18.28
CA LEU A 361 -15.35 -13.40 -18.58
C LEU A 361 -14.47 -14.44 -19.31
N GLU A 362 -13.91 -14.07 -20.46
CA GLU A 362 -12.98 -14.92 -21.22
C GLU A 362 -11.53 -14.46 -21.01
N GLN A 363 -10.66 -15.33 -20.49
CA GLN A 363 -9.24 -15.00 -20.29
C GLN A 363 -8.49 -14.98 -21.63
N VAL A 364 -8.28 -13.79 -22.20
CA VAL A 364 -7.64 -13.58 -23.52
C VAL A 364 -6.11 -13.69 -23.49
N GLN A 365 -5.47 -13.49 -22.33
CA GLN A 365 -4.02 -13.56 -22.18
C GLN A 365 -3.60 -13.80 -20.71
N HIS A 366 -2.38 -14.33 -20.51
CA HIS A 366 -1.80 -14.61 -19.20
C HIS A 366 -0.27 -14.58 -19.28
N PHE A 367 0.37 -13.95 -18.30
CA PHE A 367 1.82 -13.83 -18.13
C PHE A 367 2.25 -14.45 -16.79
N PRO A 368 2.44 -15.78 -16.71
CA PRO A 368 2.71 -16.48 -15.45
C PRO A 368 4.15 -16.29 -14.93
N ASP A 369 5.12 -15.99 -15.80
CA ASP A 369 6.55 -15.90 -15.45
C ASP A 369 6.94 -14.54 -14.80
N GLN A 370 5.95 -13.77 -14.31
CA GLN A 370 6.08 -12.40 -13.83
C GLN A 370 5.15 -12.19 -12.63
N THR A 371 5.69 -12.13 -11.41
CA THR A 371 4.91 -11.69 -10.24
C THR A 371 4.34 -10.30 -10.51
N ALA A 372 3.05 -10.10 -10.25
CA ALA A 372 2.36 -8.84 -10.54
C ALA A 372 1.64 -8.33 -9.29
N PHE A 373 1.85 -7.05 -8.95
CA PHE A 373 1.25 -6.42 -7.76
C PHE A 373 0.33 -5.24 -8.08
N ASP A 374 0.65 -4.39 -9.07
CA ASP A 374 -0.17 -3.22 -9.40
C ASP A 374 -0.06 -2.86 -10.89
N VAL A 375 -1.07 -2.20 -11.45
CA VAL A 375 -1.26 -2.01 -12.89
C VAL A 375 -1.91 -0.67 -13.22
N ILE A 376 -1.40 0.01 -14.25
CA ILE A 376 -1.91 1.30 -14.75
C ILE A 376 -2.27 1.17 -16.24
N PRO A 377 -3.56 1.13 -16.60
CA PRO A 377 -4.01 1.19 -17.99
C PRO A 377 -4.03 2.63 -18.53
N MET A 378 -2.94 3.09 -19.15
CA MET A 378 -2.86 4.42 -19.79
C MET A 378 -3.54 4.45 -21.17
N GLU A 379 -3.55 5.61 -21.83
CA GLU A 379 -4.11 5.80 -23.19
C GLU A 379 -3.36 4.99 -24.27
N ASP A 380 -2.03 4.84 -24.17
CA ASP A 380 -1.17 4.22 -25.19
C ASP A 380 -0.55 2.87 -24.76
N LYS A 381 -0.38 2.65 -23.46
CA LYS A 381 0.31 1.47 -22.88
C LYS A 381 -0.27 1.04 -21.53
N LEU A 382 -0.05 -0.23 -21.20
CA LEU A 382 -0.23 -0.77 -19.85
C LEU A 382 1.11 -0.73 -19.12
N LEU A 383 1.14 -0.16 -17.91
CA LEU A 383 2.25 -0.35 -16.96
C LEU A 383 1.85 -1.42 -15.94
N MET A 384 2.80 -2.25 -15.51
CA MET A 384 2.61 -3.18 -14.39
C MET A 384 3.87 -3.21 -13.53
N VAL A 385 3.73 -3.35 -12.22
CA VAL A 385 4.86 -3.49 -11.28
C VAL A 385 4.79 -4.80 -10.51
N GLY A 386 5.95 -5.41 -10.29
CA GLY A 386 6.12 -6.57 -9.42
C GLY A 386 7.59 -6.80 -9.08
N GLU A 387 7.87 -7.25 -7.84
CA GLU A 387 9.23 -7.54 -7.34
C GLU A 387 10.30 -6.46 -7.55
N GLY A 388 9.91 -5.19 -7.73
CA GLY A 388 10.82 -4.08 -8.03
C GLY A 388 11.20 -3.97 -9.51
N VAL A 389 10.41 -4.54 -10.41
CA VAL A 389 10.50 -4.36 -11.86
C VAL A 389 9.23 -3.68 -12.37
N VAL A 390 9.39 -2.63 -13.19
CA VAL A 390 8.28 -2.01 -13.94
C VAL A 390 8.28 -2.57 -15.35
N HIS A 391 7.19 -3.23 -15.73
CA HIS A 391 6.94 -3.79 -17.05
C HIS A 391 6.03 -2.86 -17.87
N GLN A 392 6.22 -2.84 -19.19
CA GLN A 392 5.41 -2.05 -20.12
C GLN A 392 4.91 -2.90 -21.28
N TYR A 393 3.66 -2.66 -21.69
CA TYR A 393 3.02 -3.39 -22.79
C TYR A 393 2.21 -2.43 -23.68
N ALA A 394 2.30 -2.60 -24.99
CA ALA A 394 1.46 -1.92 -25.96
C ALA A 394 0.14 -2.68 -26.14
N TYR A 395 -0.97 -1.96 -26.35
CA TYR A 395 -2.26 -2.57 -26.67
C TYR A 395 -2.30 -3.06 -28.13
N GLU A 396 -2.72 -4.31 -28.33
CA GLU A 396 -2.93 -4.95 -29.64
C GLU A 396 -4.35 -5.52 -29.70
N GLY A 397 -5.33 -4.62 -29.52
CA GLY A 397 -6.73 -4.97 -29.26
C GLY A 397 -6.95 -5.29 -27.78
N LEU A 398 -7.62 -6.41 -27.49
CA LEU A 398 -7.76 -6.94 -26.12
C LEU A 398 -6.48 -7.61 -25.59
N GLN A 399 -5.55 -7.95 -26.48
CA GLN A 399 -4.24 -8.48 -26.11
C GLN A 399 -3.23 -7.35 -25.91
N ILE A 400 -2.18 -7.62 -25.15
CA ILE A 400 -1.06 -6.72 -24.90
C ILE A 400 0.26 -7.38 -25.32
N ARG A 401 1.17 -6.58 -25.87
CA ARG A 401 2.52 -7.01 -26.24
C ARG A 401 3.57 -6.23 -25.46
N TRP A 402 4.45 -6.96 -24.79
CA TRP A 402 5.60 -6.40 -24.06
C TRP A 402 6.44 -5.42 -24.90
N ILE A 403 6.88 -4.35 -24.26
CA ILE A 403 7.75 -3.28 -24.78
C ILE A 403 9.11 -3.34 -24.07
N SER A 404 9.11 -3.26 -22.73
CA SER A 404 10.32 -3.16 -21.91
C SER A 404 10.08 -3.61 -20.46
N SER A 405 11.18 -3.78 -19.72
CA SER A 405 11.20 -4.08 -18.28
C SER A 405 12.32 -3.28 -17.62
N THR A 406 12.00 -2.45 -16.64
CA THR A 406 12.95 -1.59 -15.92
C THR A 406 13.16 -2.13 -14.50
N ASN A 407 14.35 -2.65 -14.21
CA ASN A 407 14.68 -3.14 -12.87
C ASN A 407 15.10 -1.97 -11.96
N LEU A 408 14.45 -1.86 -10.80
CA LEU A 408 14.67 -0.79 -9.84
C LEU A 408 15.70 -1.18 -8.77
N ARG A 409 15.90 -2.48 -8.53
CA ARG A 409 16.95 -3.03 -7.65
C ARG A 409 18.36 -2.83 -8.23
#